data_AF-A0A1X7LSV8-F1
#
_entry.id   AF-A0A1X7LSV8-F1
#
_cell.length_a   1.000
_cell.length_b   1.000
_cell.length_c   1.000
_cell.angle_alpha   90.00
_cell.angle_beta   90.00
_cell.angle_gamma   90.00
#
_symmetry.space_group_name_H-M   'P 1'
#
loop_
_entity.id
_entity.type
_entity.pdbx_description
1 polymer ?
#
loop_
_entity_poly.entity_id
_entity_poly.type
_entity_poly.pdbx_seq_one_letter_code
_entity_poly.pdbx_strand_id
1 'polypeptide(L)' 'MPTTTSLEFQRKFGQYLNESHREPVEITRHGRREFVLMSAAQYDELLAAAQRRSRTVETAAEPEQN' A
#
# COMPACT_ATOMS: atom_id res chain seq x y z
N MET A 1 1.48 10.99 -4.19
CA MET A 1 0.40 10.35 -3.45
C MET A 1 -0.57 11.41 -2.94
N PRO A 2 -1.71 11.60 -3.62
CA PRO A 2 -2.78 12.47 -3.17
C PRO A 2 -3.36 11.96 -1.84
N THR A 3 -3.88 12.88 -1.04
CA THR A 3 -4.52 12.58 0.25
C THR A 3 -5.93 13.15 0.26
N THR A 4 -6.89 12.36 0.72
CA THR A 4 -8.29 12.76 0.85
C THR A 4 -8.86 12.36 2.22
N THR A 5 -10.00 12.92 2.59
CA THR A 5 -10.73 12.48 3.79
C THR A 5 -11.67 11.33 3.44
N SER A 6 -12.05 10.52 4.41
CA SER A 6 -13.05 9.45 4.21
C SER A 6 -14.37 9.99 3.64
N LEU A 7 -14.80 11.20 4.07
CA LEU A 7 -16.02 11.83 3.56
C LEU A 7 -15.90 12.25 2.09
N GLU A 8 -14.80 12.91 1.72
CA GLU A 8 -14.58 13.31 0.33
C GLU A 8 -14.37 12.10 -0.59
N PHE A 9 -13.71 11.06 -0.08
CA PHE A 9 -13.56 9.78 -0.78
C PHE A 9 -14.92 9.16 -1.14
N GLN A 10 -15.83 9.05 -0.17
CA GLN A 10 -17.18 8.51 -0.41
C GLN A 10 -17.96 9.32 -1.44
N ARG A 11 -17.87 10.66 -1.37
CA ARG A 11 -18.57 11.57 -2.29
C ARG A 11 -18.06 11.50 -3.72
N LYS A 12 -16.77 11.25 -3.91
CA LYS A 12 -16.09 11.29 -5.22
C LYS A 12 -15.44 9.95 -5.55
N PHE A 13 -16.09 8.86 -5.19
CA PHE A 13 -15.52 7.51 -5.29
C PHE A 13 -14.95 7.19 -6.68
N GLY A 14 -15.71 7.46 -7.74
CA GLY A 14 -15.26 7.19 -9.11
C GLY A 14 -14.03 8.00 -9.54
N GLN A 15 -13.89 9.23 -9.05
CA GLN A 15 -12.70 10.05 -9.32
C GLN A 15 -11.47 9.43 -8.65
N TYR A 16 -11.56 9.11 -7.36
CA TYR A 16 -10.43 8.53 -6.63
C TYR A 16 -10.11 7.11 -7.08
N LEU A 17 -11.09 6.35 -7.58
CA LEU A 17 -10.84 5.07 -8.24
C LEU A 17 -9.95 5.25 -9.47
N ASN A 18 -10.31 6.19 -10.36
CA ASN A 18 -9.50 6.49 -11.55
C ASN A 18 -8.11 7.01 -11.20
N GLU A 19 -8.00 7.82 -10.15
CA GLU A 19 -6.72 8.34 -9.65
C GLU A 19 -5.84 7.22 -9.08
N SER A 20 -6.45 6.27 -8.36
CA SER A 20 -5.75 5.12 -7.75
C SER A 20 -5.07 4.18 -8.76
N HIS A 21 -5.55 4.16 -10.01
CA HIS A 21 -4.89 3.43 -11.08
C HIS A 21 -3.57 4.07 -11.53
N ARG A 22 -3.39 5.38 -11.31
CA ARG A 22 -2.18 6.11 -11.66
C ARG A 22 -1.20 6.14 -10.50
N GLU A 23 -1.70 6.45 -9.32
CA GLU A 23 -0.90 6.45 -8.10
C GLU A 23 -1.77 6.16 -6.86
N PRO A 24 -1.21 5.56 -5.80
CA PRO A 24 -1.97 5.29 -4.59
C PRO A 24 -2.51 6.58 -3.93
N VAL A 25 -3.74 6.53 -3.44
CA VAL A 25 -4.44 7.64 -2.77
C VAL A 25 -4.51 7.35 -1.27
N GLU A 26 -4.04 8.26 -0.44
CA GLU A 26 -4.18 8.15 1.02
C GLU A 26 -5.55 8.64 1.47
N ILE A 27 -6.20 7.86 2.34
CA ILE A 27 -7.48 8.22 2.92
C ILE A 27 -7.29 8.43 4.42
N THR A 28 -7.71 9.61 4.87
CA THR A 28 -7.61 10.03 6.26
C THR A 28 -8.96 9.98 6.97
N ARG A 29 -8.91 9.64 8.25
CA ARG A 29 -10.04 9.72 9.18
C ARG A 29 -9.58 10.47 10.42
N HIS A 30 -10.37 11.45 10.88
CA HIS A 30 -10.02 12.32 12.01
C HIS A 30 -8.59 12.90 11.94
N GLY A 31 -8.12 13.22 10.73
CA GLY A 31 -6.78 13.78 10.50
C GLY A 31 -5.63 12.77 10.49
N ARG A 32 -5.88 11.47 10.67
CA ARG A 32 -4.88 10.41 10.59
C ARG A 32 -5.04 9.60 9.32
N ARG A 33 -3.91 9.23 8.70
CA ARG A 33 -3.88 8.28 7.59
C ARG A 33 -4.27 6.90 8.12
N GLU A 34 -5.40 6.38 7.66
CA GLU A 34 -5.87 5.06 8.06
C GLU A 34 -5.86 4.07 6.89
N PHE A 35 -6.14 4.54 5.66
CA PHE A 35 -6.23 3.67 4.50
C PHE A 35 -5.46 4.22 3.31
N VAL A 36 -5.19 3.34 2.36
CA VAL A 36 -4.64 3.67 1.05
C VAL A 36 -5.47 2.93 0.01
N LEU A 37 -5.98 3.66 -0.98
CA LEU A 37 -6.57 3.05 -2.17
C LEU A 37 -5.49 2.92 -3.26
N MET A 38 -5.35 1.72 -3.81
CA MET A 38 -4.50 1.43 -4.96
C MET A 38 -5.14 0.30 -5.77
N SER A 39 -4.68 0.11 -7.01
CA SER A 39 -5.11 -1.03 -7.81
C SER A 39 -4.63 -2.36 -7.21
N ALA A 40 -5.34 -3.44 -7.53
CA ALA A 40 -4.95 -4.79 -7.11
C ALA A 40 -3.54 -5.17 -7.59
N ALA A 41 -3.19 -4.84 -8.84
CA ALA A 41 -1.87 -5.12 -9.39
C ALA A 41 -0.74 -4.44 -8.59
N GLN A 42 -0.92 -3.17 -8.21
CA GLN A 42 0.04 -2.46 -7.36
C GLN A 42 0.18 -3.12 -5.99
N TYR A 43 -0.93 -3.58 -5.41
CA TYR A 43 -0.92 -4.29 -4.14
C TYR A 43 -0.20 -5.64 -4.25
N ASP A 44 -0.44 -6.39 -5.32
CA ASP A 44 0.22 -7.68 -5.56
C ASP A 44 1.73 -7.52 -5.74
N GLU A 45 2.18 -6.50 -6.47
CA GLU A 45 3.60 -6.16 -6.60
C GLU A 45 4.23 -5.81 -5.25
N LEU A 46 3.52 -5.06 -4.40
CA LEU A 46 3.95 -4.71 -3.06
C LEU A 46 4.11 -5.95 -2.18
N LEU A 47 3.14 -6.88 -2.22
CA LEU A 47 3.21 -8.15 -1.51
C LEU A 47 4.37 -9.02 -2.01
N ALA A 48 4.57 -9.12 -3.32
CA ALA A 48 5.66 -9.89 -3.90
C ALA A 48 7.04 -9.31 -3.50
N ALA A 49 7.17 -7.98 -3.47
CA ALA A 49 8.38 -7.32 -3.01
C ALA A 49 8.63 -7.54 -1.51
N ALA A 50 7.59 -7.52 -0.68
CA ALA A 50 7.70 -7.81 0.74
C ALA A 50 8.20 -9.25 0.99
N GLN A 51 7.65 -10.24 0.28
CA GLN A 51 8.05 -11.64 0.39
C GLN A 51 9.51 -11.90 -0.04
N ARG A 52 9.98 -11.21 -1.08
CA ARG A 52 11.38 -11.30 -1.49
C ARG A 52 12.32 -10.79 -0.41
N ARG A 53 11.99 -9.67 0.23
CA ARG A 53 12.78 -9.11 1.33
C ARG A 53 12.80 -10.01 2.56
N SER A 54 11.66 -10.61 2.93
CA SER A 54 11.64 -11.53 4.08
C SER A 54 12.51 -12.75 3.85
N ARG A 55 12.52 -13.30 2.63
CA ARG A 55 13.38 -14.43 2.26
C ARG A 55 14.87 -14.11 2.40
N THR A 56 15.30 -12.92 1.96
CA THR A 56 16.71 -12.50 2.09
C THR A 56 17.13 -12.34 3.55
N VAL A 57 16.23 -11.93 4.44
CA VAL A 57 16.51 -11.81 5.88
C VAL A 57 16.62 -13.18 6.55
N GLU A 58 15.82 -14.16 6.13
CA GLU A 58 15.88 -15.54 6.64
C GLU A 58 17.16 -16.27 6.19
N THR A 59 17.59 -16.09 4.92
CA THR A 59 18.85 -16.69 4.43
C THR A 59 20.10 -16.05 5.04
N ALA A 60 20.01 -14.81 5.54
CA ALA A 60 21.09 -14.15 6.26
C ALA A 60 21.13 -14.50 7.76
N ALA A 61 20.15 -15.24 8.27
CA ALA A 61 20.03 -15.62 9.68
C ALA A 61 20.60 -17.02 10.00
N GLU A 62 21.20 -17.72 9.02
CA GLU A 62 22.02 -18.91 9.27
C GLU A 62 23.52 -18.58 9.13
N PRO A 63 24.17 -18.02 10.15
CA PRO A 63 25.62 -18.18 10.31
C PRO A 63 25.88 -19.47 11.09
N GLU A 64 26.61 -20.37 10.43
CA GLU A 64 27.50 -21.41 10.97
C GLU A 64 27.33 -21.78 12.45
N GLN A 65 26.75 -22.95 12.70
CA GLN A 65 27.02 -23.71 13.93
C GLN A 65 27.99 -24.85 13.61
N ASN A 66 29.20 -24.63 14.12
CA ASN A 66 30.40 -25.48 14.17
C ASN A 66 30.18 -26.84 14.82
#